data_AF-A0A845C466-F1
#
_entry.id   AF-A0A845C466-F1
#
_cell.length_a   1.000
_cell.length_b   1.000
_cell.length_c   1.000
_cell.angle_alpha   90.00
_cell.angle_beta   90.00
_cell.angle_gamma   90.00
#
_symmetry.space_group_name_H-M   'P 1'
#
loop_
_entity.id
_entity.type
_entity.pdbx_description
1 polymer ?
#
loop_
_entity_poly.entity_id
_entity_poly.type
_entity_poly.pdbx_seq_one_letter_code
_entity_poly.pdbx_strand_id
1 'polypeptide(L)'
;MLLGEPGSGKTTAFGVEGKEDANAKVIPARRFIRRHIDSHPEWRDRTLLVDGLDELRASGGNPHEPLDAFLCRIEQLGRPRFRLSCREDSWLGRNDFGELASVTGGEELHLLRLDPLDTDKTCEILVAKGVKDPRKFVWRAVEDGLQVFIENPLLLETLAEAVASGSWPDGRIDTFERACGELAKERNEQHLDAQDGGSFSTMEIVLASGLLCTLLLLSGKTGWSRRGPGDEDCPALSEAGDRQNLFKAALDTKLFEGSAE
;
A
#
# COMPACT_ATOMS: atom_id res chain seq x y z
N MET A 1 -1.86 8.99 -11.48
CA MET A 1 -2.15 7.95 -10.48
C MET A 1 -0.85 7.56 -9.81
N LEU A 2 -0.80 7.53 -8.47
CA LEU A 2 0.36 7.10 -7.69
C LEU A 2 0.04 5.78 -7.00
N LEU A 3 0.65 4.69 -7.46
CA LEU A 3 0.53 3.36 -6.86
C LEU A 3 1.72 3.07 -5.95
N GLY A 4 1.49 2.13 -5.04
CA GLY A 4 2.56 1.50 -4.28
C GLY A 4 2.04 0.79 -3.05
N GLU A 5 2.93 0.08 -2.39
CA GLU A 5 2.59 -0.75 -1.23
C GLU A 5 2.14 0.06 -0.01
N PRO A 6 1.49 -0.60 0.96
CA PRO A 6 1.22 0.02 2.26
C PRO A 6 2.51 0.56 2.89
N GLY A 7 2.47 1.81 3.38
CA GLY A 7 3.62 2.44 4.02
C GLY A 7 4.79 2.85 3.09
N SER A 8 4.63 2.77 1.77
CA SER A 8 5.64 3.23 0.80
C SER A 8 5.89 4.75 0.80
N GLY A 9 5.04 5.52 1.48
CA GLY A 9 5.19 6.98 1.62
C GLY A 9 4.31 7.83 0.71
N LYS A 10 3.29 7.27 0.05
CA LYS A 10 2.35 8.00 -0.84
C LYS A 10 1.75 9.25 -0.18
N THR A 11 1.19 9.10 1.02
CA THR A 11 0.64 10.21 1.82
C THR A 11 1.68 11.29 2.11
N THR A 12 2.90 10.89 2.46
CA THR A 12 4.02 11.82 2.69
C THR A 12 4.41 12.56 1.42
N ALA A 13 4.52 11.86 0.29
CA ALA A 13 4.82 12.46 -1.01
C ALA A 13 3.79 13.51 -1.42
N PHE A 14 2.49 13.21 -1.31
CA PHE A 14 1.42 14.19 -1.55
C PHE A 14 1.46 15.35 -0.54
N GLY A 15 1.81 15.07 0.72
CA GLY A 15 1.97 16.09 1.75
C GLY A 15 3.12 17.05 1.49
N VAL A 16 4.24 16.58 0.94
CA VAL A 16 5.38 17.42 0.51
C VAL A 16 4.98 18.24 -0.71
N GLU A 17 4.45 17.59 -1.75
CA GLU A 17 4.02 18.26 -2.98
C GLU A 17 2.97 19.35 -2.69
N GLY A 18 1.99 19.06 -1.84
CA GLY A 18 0.96 20.03 -1.45
C GLY A 18 1.46 21.21 -0.61
N LYS A 19 2.66 21.12 -0.03
CA LYS A 19 3.32 22.27 0.64
C LYS A 19 4.14 23.10 -0.34
N GLU A 20 4.71 22.47 -1.37
CA GLU A 20 5.55 23.13 -2.38
C GLU A 20 4.71 23.82 -3.47
N ASP A 21 3.60 23.22 -3.87
CA ASP A 21 2.65 23.80 -4.84
C ASP A 21 1.50 24.51 -4.11
N ALA A 22 1.53 25.84 -4.11
CA ALA A 22 0.48 26.67 -3.51
C ALA A 22 -0.92 26.46 -4.14
N ASN A 23 -0.97 25.96 -5.38
CA ASN A 23 -2.22 25.64 -6.08
C ASN A 23 -2.71 24.20 -5.84
N ALA A 24 -1.90 23.36 -5.19
CA ALA A 24 -2.29 22.00 -4.85
C ALA A 24 -3.16 21.96 -3.58
N LYS A 25 -4.02 20.94 -3.49
CA LYS A 25 -4.82 20.66 -2.30
C LYS A 25 -4.80 19.18 -1.99
N VAL A 26 -4.21 18.82 -0.86
CA VAL A 26 -4.23 17.45 -0.33
C VAL A 26 -5.57 17.18 0.35
N ILE A 27 -6.23 16.10 -0.04
CA ILE A 27 -7.55 15.70 0.46
C ILE A 27 -7.57 14.17 0.59
N PRO A 28 -7.92 13.60 1.75
CA PRO A 28 -8.20 12.16 1.84
C PRO A 28 -9.38 11.78 0.93
N ALA A 29 -9.28 10.68 0.19
CA ALA A 29 -10.30 10.20 -0.74
C ALA A 29 -11.67 10.04 -0.07
N ARG A 30 -11.67 9.50 1.15
CA ARG A 30 -12.89 9.39 1.97
C ARG A 30 -13.56 10.73 2.24
N ARG A 31 -12.79 11.79 2.48
CA ARG A 31 -13.30 13.15 2.67
C ARG A 31 -13.80 13.75 1.36
N PHE A 32 -13.06 13.53 0.27
CA PHE A 32 -13.41 14.03 -1.06
C PHE A 32 -14.77 13.50 -1.51
N ILE A 33 -15.02 12.20 -1.34
CA ILE A 33 -16.26 11.55 -1.77
C ILE A 33 -17.44 11.89 -0.85
N ARG A 34 -17.24 11.90 0.47
CA ARG A 34 -18.35 12.05 1.44
C ARG A 34 -18.86 13.47 1.64
N ARG A 35 -18.06 14.51 1.34
CA ARG A 35 -18.46 15.90 1.60
C ARG A 35 -19.30 16.47 0.48
N HIS A 36 -20.18 17.42 0.78
CA HIS A 36 -20.91 18.18 -0.24
C HIS A 36 -19.95 19.10 -1.00
N ILE A 37 -20.03 19.05 -2.32
CA ILE A 37 -19.11 19.77 -3.22
C ILE A 37 -19.28 21.29 -3.13
N ASP A 38 -20.52 21.74 -2.90
CA ASP A 38 -20.85 23.16 -2.81
C ASP A 38 -20.31 23.81 -1.52
N SER A 39 -20.00 22.99 -0.52
CA SER A 39 -19.29 23.45 0.69
C SER A 39 -17.79 23.66 0.46
N HIS A 40 -17.28 23.30 -0.72
CA HIS A 40 -15.87 23.34 -1.07
C HIS A 40 -15.62 23.93 -2.49
N PRO A 41 -16.04 25.19 -2.74
CA PRO A 41 -15.85 25.82 -4.04
C PRO A 41 -14.37 25.92 -4.43
N GLU A 42 -13.46 25.97 -3.46
CA GLU A 42 -12.02 26.06 -3.65
C GLU A 42 -11.40 24.83 -4.34
N TRP A 43 -12.14 23.73 -4.51
CA TRP A 43 -11.63 22.53 -5.19
C TRP A 43 -11.68 22.65 -6.72
N ARG A 44 -12.48 23.57 -7.27
CA ARG A 44 -12.63 23.71 -8.73
C ARG A 44 -11.38 24.28 -9.41
N ASP A 45 -10.70 25.21 -8.74
CA ASP A 45 -9.59 25.96 -9.34
C ASP A 45 -8.20 25.44 -8.90
N ARG A 46 -8.14 24.27 -8.25
CA ARG A 46 -6.92 23.72 -7.66
C ARG A 46 -6.54 22.37 -8.27
N THR A 47 -5.26 22.04 -8.17
CA THR A 47 -4.80 20.67 -8.42
C THR A 47 -5.14 19.80 -7.20
N LEU A 48 -5.98 18.79 -7.37
CA LEU A 48 -6.44 17.95 -6.26
C LEU A 48 -5.50 16.77 -6.05
N LEU A 49 -4.88 16.66 -4.87
CA LEU A 49 -4.06 15.52 -4.46
C LEU A 49 -4.91 14.63 -3.56
N VAL A 50 -5.58 13.65 -4.15
CA VAL A 50 -6.56 12.80 -3.47
C VAL A 50 -5.91 11.51 -2.98
N ASP A 51 -5.82 11.35 -1.66
CA ASP A 51 -5.03 10.28 -1.03
C ASP A 51 -5.90 9.13 -0.51
N GLY A 52 -5.55 7.88 -0.87
CA GLY A 52 -6.10 6.66 -0.26
C GLY A 52 -7.41 6.17 -0.86
N LEU A 53 -7.49 5.95 -2.19
CA LEU A 53 -8.67 5.32 -2.80
C LEU A 53 -8.92 3.90 -2.24
N ASP A 54 -7.85 3.17 -1.93
CA ASP A 54 -7.89 1.82 -1.35
C ASP A 54 -8.67 1.77 -0.02
N GLU A 55 -8.59 2.83 0.80
CA GLU A 55 -9.27 2.92 2.10
C GLU A 55 -10.80 2.83 1.95
N LEU A 56 -11.32 3.32 0.82
CA LEU A 56 -12.75 3.24 0.51
C LEU A 56 -13.15 1.87 -0.04
N ARG A 57 -12.24 1.20 -0.75
CA ARG A 57 -12.44 -0.16 -1.27
C ARG A 57 -12.37 -1.21 -0.15
N ALA A 58 -11.62 -0.93 0.92
CA ALA A 58 -11.52 -1.78 2.09
C ALA A 58 -12.85 -1.95 2.83
N SER A 59 -13.77 -0.98 2.73
CA SER A 59 -15.08 -0.96 3.44
C SER A 59 -16.09 -2.04 2.98
N GLY A 60 -15.72 -2.92 2.06
CA GLY A 60 -16.61 -3.91 1.46
C GLY A 60 -17.58 -3.31 0.44
N GLY A 61 -18.16 -4.16 -0.41
CA GLY A 61 -19.08 -3.74 -1.48
C GLY A 61 -18.49 -3.89 -2.88
N ASN A 62 -19.06 -3.16 -3.85
CA ASN A 62 -18.59 -3.20 -5.23
C ASN A 62 -17.27 -2.42 -5.37
N PRO A 63 -16.16 -3.05 -5.80
CA PRO A 63 -14.85 -2.39 -5.89
C PRO A 63 -14.79 -1.24 -6.92
N HIS A 64 -15.77 -1.14 -7.82
CA HIS A 64 -15.88 -0.05 -8.78
C HIS A 64 -16.49 1.23 -8.18
N GLU A 65 -17.38 1.11 -7.19
CA GLU A 65 -18.13 2.25 -6.62
C GLU A 65 -17.25 3.39 -6.10
N PRO A 66 -16.12 3.14 -5.39
CA PRO A 66 -15.25 4.24 -4.94
C PRO A 66 -14.65 5.05 -6.09
N LEU A 67 -14.29 4.38 -7.20
CA LEU A 67 -13.75 5.08 -8.37
C LEU A 67 -14.86 5.83 -9.10
N ASP A 68 -16.02 5.20 -9.32
CA ASP A 68 -17.17 5.84 -9.95
C ASP A 68 -17.60 7.11 -9.21
N ALA A 69 -17.63 7.05 -7.88
CA ALA A 69 -17.93 8.19 -7.03
C ALA A 69 -16.86 9.28 -7.13
N PHE A 70 -15.58 8.93 -7.23
CA PHE A 70 -14.50 9.88 -7.49
C PHE A 70 -14.68 10.58 -8.85
N LEU A 71 -14.94 9.83 -9.93
CA LEU A 71 -15.12 10.36 -11.29
C LEU A 71 -16.30 11.33 -11.34
N CYS A 72 -17.45 10.95 -10.78
CA CYS A 72 -18.62 11.82 -10.67
C CYS A 72 -18.28 13.16 -10.03
N ARG A 73 -17.43 13.16 -8.98
CA ARG A 73 -17.01 14.39 -8.30
C ARG A 73 -16.08 15.23 -9.12
N ILE A 74 -15.12 14.63 -9.82
CA ILE A 74 -14.22 15.35 -10.73
C ILE A 74 -15.04 16.03 -11.84
N GLU A 75 -16.03 15.36 -12.41
CA GLU A 75 -16.90 15.96 -13.42
C GLU A 75 -17.75 17.12 -12.87
N GLN A 76 -18.35 16.96 -11.69
CA GLN A 76 -19.11 18.03 -11.01
C GLN A 76 -18.27 19.26 -10.68
N LEU A 77 -16.95 19.10 -10.49
CA LEU A 77 -16.01 20.19 -10.28
C LEU A 77 -15.56 20.87 -11.59
N GLY A 78 -15.99 20.37 -12.75
CA GLY A 78 -15.54 20.89 -14.05
C GLY A 78 -14.20 20.32 -14.50
N ARG A 79 -13.86 19.09 -14.07
CA ARG A 79 -12.64 18.35 -14.42
C ARG A 79 -11.33 19.08 -14.06
N PRO A 80 -11.13 19.43 -12.77
CA PRO A 80 -9.85 19.98 -12.32
C PRO A 80 -8.73 18.95 -12.49
N ARG A 81 -7.48 19.43 -12.57
CA ARG A 81 -6.30 18.56 -12.56
C ARG A 81 -6.25 17.79 -11.25
N PHE A 82 -5.89 16.51 -11.30
CA PHE A 82 -5.85 15.67 -10.12
C PHE A 82 -4.65 14.72 -10.10
N ARG A 83 -4.24 14.33 -8.90
CA ARG A 83 -3.42 13.16 -8.60
C ARG A 83 -4.21 12.32 -7.62
N LEU A 84 -4.20 11.01 -7.83
CA LEU A 84 -4.93 10.04 -7.02
C LEU A 84 -3.93 8.98 -6.55
N SER A 85 -3.96 8.60 -5.27
CA SER A 85 -3.15 7.51 -4.75
C SER A 85 -4.01 6.27 -4.45
N CYS A 86 -3.43 5.08 -4.58
CA CYS A 86 -4.04 3.81 -4.19
C CYS A 86 -2.96 2.78 -3.85
N ARG A 87 -3.32 1.76 -3.07
CA ARG A 87 -2.50 0.54 -2.96
C ARG A 87 -2.51 -0.24 -4.27
N GLU A 88 -1.39 -0.89 -4.55
CA GLU A 88 -1.21 -1.67 -5.78
C GLU A 88 -2.13 -2.90 -5.83
N ASP A 89 -2.31 -3.58 -4.69
CA ASP A 89 -3.24 -4.71 -4.51
C ASP A 89 -4.72 -4.39 -4.74
N SER A 90 -5.06 -3.09 -4.69
CA SER A 90 -6.40 -2.56 -4.74
C SER A 90 -6.70 -1.93 -6.09
N TRP A 91 -5.72 -1.81 -6.98
CA TRP A 91 -5.84 -1.25 -8.34
C TRP A 91 -6.47 -2.27 -9.30
N LEU A 92 -7.48 -1.87 -10.10
CA LEU A 92 -8.14 -2.78 -11.06
C LEU A 92 -7.54 -2.72 -12.48
N GLY A 93 -6.27 -2.31 -12.59
CA GLY A 93 -5.52 -2.35 -13.84
C GLY A 93 -6.12 -1.48 -14.94
N ARG A 94 -6.27 -2.05 -16.14
CA ARG A 94 -6.74 -1.35 -17.34
C ARG A 94 -8.13 -0.73 -17.20
N ASN A 95 -9.02 -1.35 -16.41
CA ASN A 95 -10.38 -0.83 -16.25
C ASN A 95 -10.36 0.53 -15.53
N ASP A 96 -9.71 0.59 -14.36
CA ASP A 96 -9.60 1.84 -13.61
C ASP A 96 -8.83 2.90 -14.41
N PHE A 97 -7.81 2.49 -15.18
CA PHE A 97 -7.06 3.40 -16.05
C PHE A 97 -7.97 4.04 -17.12
N GLY A 98 -8.77 3.24 -17.81
CA GLY A 98 -9.68 3.72 -18.85
C GLY A 98 -10.73 4.70 -18.31
N GLU A 99 -11.31 4.37 -17.16
CA GLU A 99 -12.29 5.22 -16.49
C GLU A 99 -11.68 6.55 -16.03
N LEU A 100 -10.49 6.55 -15.42
CA LEU A 100 -9.77 7.78 -15.06
C LEU A 100 -9.39 8.62 -16.28
N ALA A 101 -8.98 7.98 -17.38
CA ALA A 101 -8.62 8.69 -18.61
C ALA A 101 -9.81 9.47 -19.18
N SER A 102 -11.05 9.00 -18.99
CA SER A 102 -12.26 9.64 -19.51
C SER A 102 -12.51 11.06 -18.95
N VAL A 103 -12.01 11.35 -17.74
CA VAL A 103 -12.22 12.64 -17.05
C VAL A 103 -11.04 13.61 -17.14
N THR A 104 -9.95 13.23 -17.81
CA THR A 104 -8.73 14.06 -17.97
C THR A 104 -8.87 15.23 -18.93
N GLY A 105 -9.99 15.32 -19.67
CA GLY A 105 -10.18 16.37 -20.69
C GLY A 105 -9.23 16.25 -21.88
N GLY A 106 -8.62 15.07 -22.10
CA GLY A 106 -7.67 14.82 -23.18
C GLY A 106 -6.20 15.00 -22.78
N GLU A 107 -5.90 15.37 -21.53
CA GLU A 107 -4.55 15.28 -20.98
C GLU A 107 -4.12 13.82 -20.76
N GLU A 108 -2.82 13.55 -20.85
CA GLU A 108 -2.27 12.21 -20.63
C GLU A 108 -2.38 11.80 -19.16
N LEU A 109 -2.94 10.62 -18.90
CA LEU A 109 -2.98 10.03 -17.57
C LEU A 109 -1.67 9.26 -17.30
N HIS A 110 -0.86 9.76 -16.37
CA HIS A 110 0.37 9.08 -15.96
C HIS A 110 0.12 8.11 -14.79
N LEU A 111 0.64 6.89 -14.91
CA LEU A 111 0.75 5.93 -13.82
C LEU A 111 2.17 5.98 -13.26
N LEU A 112 2.29 6.27 -11.97
CA LEU A 112 3.57 6.39 -11.26
C LEU A 112 3.61 5.40 -10.11
N ARG A 113 4.80 4.89 -9.81
CA ARG A 113 5.10 4.09 -8.61
C ARG A 113 6.17 4.82 -7.80
N LEU A 114 6.12 4.67 -6.48
CA LEU A 114 7.25 5.08 -5.65
C LEU A 114 8.31 3.99 -5.70
N ASP A 115 9.52 4.37 -6.06
CA ASP A 115 10.66 3.47 -5.94
C ASP A 115 10.90 3.13 -4.45
N PRO A 116 11.40 1.92 -4.16
CA PRO A 116 11.89 1.58 -2.83
C PRO A 116 12.96 2.58 -2.35
N LEU A 117 13.11 2.71 -1.03
CA LEU A 117 14.18 3.51 -0.46
C LEU A 117 15.54 2.94 -0.86
N ASP A 118 16.36 3.79 -1.47
CA ASP A 118 17.78 3.50 -1.64
C ASP A 118 18.55 3.68 -0.32
N THR A 119 19.77 3.17 -0.28
CA THR A 119 20.63 3.21 0.91
C THR A 119 20.84 4.62 1.46
N ASP A 120 20.93 5.62 0.59
CA ASP A 120 21.20 7.00 1.02
C ASP A 120 19.97 7.59 1.71
N LYS A 121 18.76 7.44 1.12
CA LYS A 121 17.50 7.86 1.74
C LYS A 121 17.21 7.09 3.04
N THR A 122 17.50 5.78 3.07
CA THR A 122 17.41 4.97 4.28
C THR A 122 18.31 5.53 5.38
N CYS A 123 19.55 5.88 5.03
CA CYS A 123 20.47 6.51 5.99
C CYS A 123 19.94 7.86 6.49
N GLU A 124 19.37 8.69 5.63
CA GLU A 124 18.78 9.98 6.02
C GLU A 124 17.64 9.80 7.05
N ILE A 125 16.73 8.86 6.80
CA ILE A 125 15.63 8.55 7.73
C ILE A 125 16.18 8.04 9.07
N LEU A 126 17.17 7.16 9.04
CA LEU A 126 17.82 6.62 10.24
C LEU A 126 18.51 7.72 11.07
N VAL A 127 19.19 8.66 10.42
CA VAL A 127 19.78 9.83 11.10
C VAL A 127 18.70 10.65 11.78
N ALA A 128 17.60 10.95 11.07
CA ALA A 128 16.47 11.71 11.62
C ALA A 128 15.84 11.00 12.83
N LYS A 129 15.87 9.67 12.87
CA LYS A 129 15.43 8.83 14.00
C LYS A 129 16.47 8.69 15.11
N GLY A 130 17.65 9.31 15.00
CA GLY A 130 18.68 9.32 16.04
C GLY A 130 19.60 8.10 16.03
N VAL A 131 19.62 7.31 14.95
CA VAL A 131 20.54 6.18 14.81
C VAL A 131 21.96 6.69 14.57
N LYS A 132 22.89 6.34 15.48
CA LYS A 132 24.27 6.85 15.48
C LYS A 132 25.10 6.42 14.27
N ASP A 133 24.88 5.20 13.79
CA ASP A 133 25.60 4.61 12.65
C ASP A 133 24.62 3.99 11.64
N PRO A 134 24.01 4.81 10.77
CA PRO A 134 23.02 4.36 9.80
C PRO A 134 23.58 3.33 8.81
N ARG A 135 24.84 3.48 8.38
CA ARG A 135 25.44 2.55 7.42
C ARG A 135 25.65 1.17 8.03
N LYS A 136 26.11 1.12 9.28
CA LYS A 136 26.21 -0.16 10.01
C LYS A 136 24.85 -0.79 10.25
N PHE A 137 23.82 0.01 10.49
CA PHE A 137 22.44 -0.47 10.60
C PHE A 137 21.99 -1.14 9.28
N VAL A 138 22.15 -0.44 8.16
CA VAL A 138 21.79 -0.95 6.82
C VAL A 138 22.54 -2.24 6.52
N TRP A 139 23.87 -2.24 6.71
CA TRP A 139 24.70 -3.42 6.48
C TRP A 139 24.20 -4.62 7.31
N ARG A 140 23.91 -4.40 8.60
CA ARG A 140 23.43 -5.47 9.47
C ARG A 140 22.04 -5.98 9.06
N ALA A 141 21.12 -5.08 8.67
CA ALA A 141 19.81 -5.48 8.19
C ALA A 141 19.91 -6.37 6.93
N VAL A 142 20.82 -6.05 6.01
CA VAL A 142 21.06 -6.88 4.81
C VAL A 142 21.63 -8.26 5.19
N GLU A 143 22.65 -8.30 6.07
CA GLU A 143 23.24 -9.57 6.55
C GLU A 143 22.20 -10.48 7.26
N ASP A 144 21.26 -9.87 7.97
CA ASP A 144 20.19 -10.56 8.70
C ASP A 144 18.97 -10.89 7.80
N GLY A 145 19.01 -10.53 6.50
CA GLY A 145 17.94 -10.83 5.53
C GLY A 145 16.72 -9.91 5.62
N LEU A 146 16.85 -8.73 6.24
CA LEU A 146 15.80 -7.73 6.47
C LEU A 146 15.76 -6.64 5.39
N GLN A 147 16.18 -6.94 4.16
CA GLN A 147 16.29 -5.93 3.10
C GLN A 147 14.95 -5.21 2.83
N VAL A 148 13.84 -5.96 2.78
CA VAL A 148 12.49 -5.41 2.60
C VAL A 148 12.13 -4.36 3.67
N PHE A 149 12.67 -4.48 4.89
CA PHE A 149 12.40 -3.51 5.95
C PHE A 149 13.07 -2.17 5.69
N ILE A 150 14.30 -2.19 5.19
CA ILE A 150 15.07 -0.96 4.99
C ILE A 150 14.70 -0.22 3.70
N GLU A 151 13.96 -0.88 2.80
CA GLU A 151 13.47 -0.37 1.53
C GLU A 151 12.06 0.26 1.63
N ASN A 152 11.30 -0.03 2.68
CA ASN A 152 9.97 0.56 2.93
C ASN A 152 10.01 1.50 4.14
N PRO A 153 9.64 2.80 4.02
CA PRO A 153 9.76 3.76 5.12
C PRO A 153 9.09 3.30 6.42
N LEU A 154 7.86 2.80 6.36
CA LEU A 154 7.15 2.35 7.57
C LEU A 154 7.84 1.16 8.26
N LEU A 155 8.39 0.24 7.47
CA LEU A 155 9.10 -0.92 8.00
C LEU A 155 10.46 -0.54 8.58
N LEU A 156 11.15 0.41 7.94
CA LEU A 156 12.42 0.94 8.41
C LEU A 156 12.26 1.57 9.80
N GLU A 157 11.21 2.37 9.98
CA GLU A 157 10.88 2.96 11.28
C GLU A 157 10.61 1.89 12.33
N THR A 158 9.84 0.87 11.97
CA THR A 158 9.52 -0.26 12.87
C THR A 158 10.79 -1.01 13.29
N LEU A 159 11.67 -1.29 12.34
CA LEU A 159 12.93 -1.98 12.62
C LEU A 159 13.83 -1.12 13.52
N ALA A 160 13.92 0.19 13.22
CA ALA A 160 14.69 1.13 14.02
C ALA A 160 14.19 1.20 15.48
N GLU A 161 12.88 1.26 15.67
CA GLU A 161 12.24 1.25 17.00
C GLU A 161 12.48 -0.07 17.75
N ALA A 162 12.33 -1.20 17.06
CA ALA A 162 12.55 -2.52 17.65
C ALA A 162 13.98 -2.68 18.18
N VAL A 163 14.99 -2.32 17.39
CA VAL A 163 16.40 -2.49 17.78
C VAL A 163 16.90 -1.39 18.73
N ALA A 164 16.20 -0.25 18.82
CA ALA A 164 16.48 0.77 19.83
C ALA A 164 16.23 0.28 21.27
N SER A 165 15.34 -0.71 21.45
CA SER A 165 14.89 -1.20 22.75
C SER A 165 15.79 -2.24 23.43
N GLY A 166 16.82 -2.77 22.75
CA GLY A 166 17.89 -3.47 23.49
C GLY A 166 18.65 -4.59 22.80
N SER A 167 18.21 -5.11 21.66
CA SER A 167 19.05 -5.97 20.83
C SER A 167 18.46 -6.13 19.44
N TRP A 168 19.36 -6.31 18.47
CA TRP A 168 18.98 -6.94 17.22
C TRP A 168 18.55 -8.38 17.53
N PRO A 169 17.62 -8.96 16.76
CA PRO A 169 17.18 -10.32 17.02
C PRO A 169 18.35 -11.31 16.93
N ASP A 170 18.35 -12.31 17.80
CA ASP A 170 19.48 -13.24 17.95
C ASP A 170 19.40 -14.33 16.88
N GLY A 171 19.86 -13.98 15.69
CA GLY A 171 19.94 -14.87 14.53
C GLY A 171 18.77 -14.75 13.57
N ARG A 172 18.95 -15.36 12.39
CA ARG A 172 18.03 -15.21 11.26
C ARG A 172 16.60 -15.66 11.59
N ILE A 173 16.40 -16.74 12.34
CA ILE A 173 15.05 -17.26 12.64
C ILE A 173 14.23 -16.30 13.50
N ASP A 174 14.76 -15.85 14.65
CA ASP A 174 14.09 -14.87 15.52
C ASP A 174 13.84 -13.55 14.78
N THR A 175 14.78 -13.17 13.92
CA THR A 175 14.63 -12.03 13.02
C THR A 175 13.43 -12.19 12.07
N PHE A 176 13.34 -13.33 11.39
CA PHE A 176 12.26 -13.64 10.47
C PHE A 176 10.90 -13.74 11.18
N GLU A 177 10.81 -14.38 12.35
CA GLU A 177 9.55 -14.51 13.09
C GLU A 177 9.00 -13.15 13.52
N ARG A 178 9.85 -12.29 14.09
CA ARG A 178 9.48 -10.92 14.48
C ARG A 178 9.10 -10.09 13.25
N ALA A 179 9.89 -10.21 12.19
CA ALA A 179 9.61 -9.54 10.93
C ALA A 179 8.24 -9.94 10.37
N CYS A 180 7.97 -11.24 10.25
CA CYS A 180 6.69 -11.73 9.76
C CYS A 180 5.51 -11.27 10.62
N GLY A 181 5.70 -11.25 11.95
CA GLY A 181 4.71 -10.72 12.88
C GLY A 181 4.42 -9.23 12.68
N GLU A 182 5.43 -8.42 12.35
CA GLU A 182 5.23 -7.01 12.03
C GLU A 182 4.62 -6.78 10.64
N LEU A 183 5.05 -7.54 9.63
CA LEU A 183 4.53 -7.44 8.26
C LEU A 183 3.06 -7.87 8.16
N ALA A 184 2.65 -8.81 8.99
CA ALA A 184 1.27 -9.31 9.08
C ALA A 184 0.29 -8.31 9.72
N LYS A 185 0.76 -7.22 10.35
CA LYS A 185 -0.11 -6.23 10.98
C LYS A 185 -0.62 -5.22 9.96
N GLU A 186 -1.94 -5.12 9.80
CA GLU A 186 -2.54 -3.93 9.17
C GLU A 186 -2.43 -2.76 10.15
N ARG A 187 -1.87 -1.65 9.69
CA ARG A 187 -1.62 -0.45 10.50
C ARG A 187 -2.49 0.74 10.08
N ASN A 188 -3.19 0.62 8.96
CA ASN A 188 -4.15 1.63 8.55
C ASN A 188 -5.45 1.45 9.36
N GLU A 189 -5.72 2.37 10.30
CA GLU A 189 -6.93 2.38 11.14
C GLU A 189 -8.21 2.31 10.31
N GLN A 190 -8.26 2.95 9.14
CA GLN A 190 -9.44 2.92 8.28
C GLN A 190 -9.67 1.54 7.64
N HIS A 191 -8.60 0.80 7.34
CA HIS A 191 -8.70 -0.59 6.91
C HIS A 191 -9.12 -1.50 8.06
N LEU A 192 -8.61 -1.27 9.27
CA LEU A 192 -9.01 -2.02 10.46
C LEU A 192 -10.50 -1.83 10.78
N ASP A 193 -10.97 -0.59 10.84
CA ASP A 193 -12.38 -0.25 11.08
C ASP A 193 -13.31 -0.81 9.98
N ALA A 194 -12.81 -0.90 8.74
CA ALA A 194 -13.54 -1.46 7.62
C ALA A 194 -13.68 -2.99 7.67
N GLN A 195 -12.77 -3.68 8.37
CA GLN A 195 -12.71 -5.14 8.48
C GLN A 195 -13.47 -5.72 9.68
N ASP A 196 -14.23 -4.91 10.41
CA ASP A 196 -14.95 -5.25 11.67
C ASP A 196 -15.99 -6.40 11.58
N GLY A 197 -16.12 -7.08 10.44
CA GLY A 197 -16.90 -8.31 10.26
C GLY A 197 -16.17 -9.62 10.53
N GLY A 198 -14.86 -9.59 10.84
CA GLY A 198 -14.06 -10.77 11.15
C GLY A 198 -12.57 -10.53 11.00
N SER A 199 -11.93 -9.96 12.03
CA SER A 199 -10.48 -9.77 12.04
C SER A 199 -9.78 -11.09 12.38
N PHE A 200 -8.84 -11.51 11.53
CA PHE A 200 -7.94 -12.62 11.83
C PHE A 200 -6.82 -12.13 12.75
N SER A 201 -6.40 -12.96 13.69
CA SER A 201 -5.22 -12.66 14.51
C SER A 201 -3.96 -12.60 13.66
N THR A 202 -2.95 -11.84 14.11
CA THR A 202 -1.63 -11.80 13.45
C THR A 202 -1.05 -13.20 13.24
N MET A 203 -1.26 -14.11 14.19
CA MET A 203 -0.78 -15.50 14.07
C MET A 203 -1.50 -16.27 12.98
N GLU A 204 -2.81 -16.09 12.82
CA GLU A 204 -3.57 -16.72 11.72
C GLU A 204 -3.10 -16.22 10.36
N ILE A 205 -2.83 -14.92 10.24
CA ILE A 205 -2.26 -14.32 9.02
C ILE A 205 -0.88 -14.91 8.73
N VAL A 206 0.03 -14.94 9.70
CA VAL A 206 1.39 -15.50 9.51
C VAL A 206 1.32 -16.97 9.08
N LEU A 207 0.48 -17.78 9.71
CA LEU A 207 0.31 -19.19 9.34
C LEU A 207 -0.30 -19.36 7.94
N ALA A 208 -1.27 -18.52 7.57
CA ALA A 208 -1.87 -18.53 6.24
C ALA A 208 -0.86 -18.12 5.17
N SER A 209 -0.09 -17.06 5.40
CA SER A 209 1.00 -16.64 4.51
C SER A 209 2.06 -17.72 4.38
N GLY A 210 2.44 -18.37 5.48
CA GLY A 210 3.39 -19.48 5.46
C GLY A 210 2.90 -20.65 4.61
N LEU A 211 1.62 -21.00 4.70
CA LEU A 211 1.01 -22.02 3.83
C LEU A 211 1.05 -21.60 2.35
N LEU A 212 0.63 -20.37 2.04
CA LEU A 212 0.64 -19.84 0.67
C LEU A 212 2.05 -19.85 0.07
N CYS A 213 3.07 -19.37 0.80
CA CYS A 213 4.46 -19.40 0.35
C CYS A 213 4.97 -20.83 0.18
N THR A 214 4.62 -21.75 1.09
CA THR A 214 5.00 -23.16 0.97
C THR A 214 4.43 -23.78 -0.29
N LEU A 215 3.16 -23.51 -0.61
CA LEU A 215 2.52 -23.99 -1.83
C LEU A 215 3.22 -23.44 -3.08
N LEU A 216 3.61 -22.17 -3.12
CA LEU A 216 4.39 -21.59 -4.22
C LEU A 216 5.73 -22.30 -4.40
N LEU A 217 6.47 -22.48 -3.30
CA LEU A 217 7.78 -23.16 -3.32
C LEU A 217 7.67 -24.62 -3.81
N LEU A 218 6.66 -25.36 -3.35
CA LEU A 218 6.45 -26.74 -3.75
C LEU A 218 5.97 -26.89 -5.19
N SER A 219 5.24 -25.91 -5.70
CA SER A 219 4.69 -25.92 -7.06
C SER A 219 5.61 -25.24 -8.08
N GLY A 220 6.70 -24.59 -7.64
CA GLY A 220 7.60 -23.81 -8.49
C GLY A 220 6.96 -22.55 -9.08
N LYS A 221 5.93 -22.03 -8.41
CA LYS A 221 5.16 -20.84 -8.82
C LYS A 221 5.72 -19.59 -8.16
N THR A 222 5.43 -18.42 -8.73
CA THR A 222 6.02 -17.14 -8.29
C THR A 222 5.03 -16.26 -7.54
N GLY A 223 3.72 -16.49 -7.70
CA GLY A 223 2.71 -15.66 -7.03
C GLY A 223 1.33 -16.27 -7.01
N TRP A 224 0.36 -15.48 -6.52
CA TRP A 224 -1.05 -15.85 -6.47
C TRP A 224 -1.88 -14.82 -7.22
N SER A 225 -2.76 -15.29 -8.11
CA SER A 225 -3.77 -14.42 -8.70
C SER A 225 -4.94 -14.23 -7.74
N ARG A 226 -5.11 -12.99 -7.27
CA ARG A 226 -6.19 -12.62 -6.36
C ARG A 226 -7.56 -12.58 -7.04
N ARG A 227 -7.60 -12.34 -8.36
CA ARG A 227 -8.83 -12.15 -9.13
C ARG A 227 -8.71 -12.85 -10.48
N GLY A 228 -9.68 -13.71 -10.80
CA GLY A 228 -9.73 -14.43 -12.07
C GLY A 228 -9.09 -15.82 -12.01
N PRO A 229 -8.94 -16.49 -13.16
CA PRO A 229 -8.50 -17.89 -13.23
C PRO A 229 -7.00 -18.11 -12.98
N GLY A 230 -6.22 -17.05 -12.71
CA GLY A 230 -4.76 -17.14 -12.65
C GLY A 230 -4.11 -17.43 -13.99
N ASP A 231 -2.79 -17.58 -13.98
CA ASP A 231 -1.98 -18.03 -15.11
C ASP A 231 -1.01 -19.14 -14.68
N GLU A 232 -0.09 -19.52 -15.57
CA GLU A 232 0.86 -20.59 -15.31
C GLU A 232 1.80 -20.27 -14.14
N ASP A 233 2.20 -19.02 -13.92
CA ASP A 233 3.15 -18.64 -12.86
C ASP A 233 2.44 -18.15 -11.59
N CYS A 234 1.22 -17.63 -11.74
CA CYS A 234 0.36 -17.11 -10.68
C CYS A 234 -1.01 -17.80 -10.69
N PRO A 235 -1.14 -19.02 -10.12
CA PRO A 235 -2.43 -19.73 -10.02
C PRO A 235 -3.49 -18.94 -9.26
N ALA A 236 -4.76 -19.27 -9.48
CA ALA A 236 -5.85 -18.61 -8.78
C ALA A 236 -5.79 -18.90 -7.27
N LEU A 237 -6.05 -17.89 -6.44
CA LEU A 237 -6.07 -18.06 -4.97
C LEU A 237 -7.08 -19.13 -4.51
N SER A 238 -8.13 -19.39 -5.31
CA SER A 238 -9.08 -20.48 -5.07
C SER A 238 -8.42 -21.86 -5.04
N GLU A 239 -7.30 -22.04 -5.73
CA GLU A 239 -6.56 -23.30 -5.78
C GLU A 239 -5.76 -23.56 -4.50
N ALA A 240 -5.53 -22.54 -3.66
CA ALA A 240 -4.83 -22.68 -2.39
C ALA A 240 -5.65 -23.39 -1.29
N GLY A 241 -6.97 -23.53 -1.47
CA GLY A 241 -7.88 -24.22 -0.55
C GLY A 241 -9.05 -23.38 -0.04
N ASP A 242 -9.81 -23.87 0.94
CA ASP A 242 -11.15 -23.33 1.25
C ASP A 242 -11.16 -22.05 2.10
N ARG A 243 -10.03 -21.65 2.71
CA ARG A 243 -9.95 -20.48 3.61
C ARG A 243 -9.76 -19.16 2.85
N GLN A 244 -10.59 -18.93 1.83
CA GLN A 244 -10.43 -17.82 0.88
C GLN A 244 -10.39 -16.43 1.53
N ASN A 245 -11.19 -16.17 2.56
CA ASN A 245 -11.18 -14.87 3.23
C ASN A 245 -9.86 -14.63 3.99
N LEU A 246 -9.32 -15.66 4.64
CA LEU A 246 -8.05 -15.59 5.35
C LEU A 246 -6.87 -15.46 4.37
N PHE A 247 -6.90 -16.19 3.25
CA PHE A 247 -5.87 -16.08 2.22
C PHE A 247 -5.86 -14.69 1.56
N LYS A 248 -7.04 -14.11 1.30
CA LYS A 248 -7.13 -12.73 0.82
C LYS A 248 -6.54 -11.75 1.82
N ALA A 249 -6.90 -11.88 3.10
CA ALA A 249 -6.35 -11.04 4.16
C ALA A 249 -4.83 -11.19 4.29
N ALA A 250 -4.29 -12.41 4.10
CA ALA A 250 -2.84 -12.64 4.09
C ALA A 250 -2.14 -11.93 2.93
N LEU A 251 -2.70 -11.99 1.71
CA LEU A 251 -2.18 -11.27 0.54
C LEU A 251 -2.30 -9.74 0.64
N ASP A 252 -3.18 -9.22 1.51
CA ASP A 252 -3.31 -7.78 1.79
C ASP A 252 -2.22 -7.24 2.73
N THR A 253 -1.39 -8.14 3.29
CA THR A 253 -0.30 -7.77 4.19
C THR A 253 1.01 -7.56 3.45
N LYS A 254 1.98 -6.96 4.13
CA LYS A 254 3.33 -6.73 3.58
C LYS A 254 4.18 -8.01 3.49
N LEU A 255 3.60 -9.17 3.74
CA LEU A 255 4.25 -10.47 3.51
C LEU A 255 4.29 -10.83 2.03
N PHE A 256 3.50 -10.15 1.19
CA PHE A 256 3.46 -10.33 -0.25
C PHE A 256 3.57 -8.98 -0.94
N GLU A 257 4.24 -8.98 -2.10
CA GLU A 257 4.31 -7.82 -2.98
C GLU A 257 3.18 -7.91 -4.01
N GLY A 258 2.48 -6.80 -4.23
CA GLY A 258 1.43 -6.70 -5.23
C GLY A 258 1.97 -6.22 -6.56
N SER A 259 1.68 -6.93 -7.65
CA SER A 259 1.87 -6.43 -9.02
C SER A 259 0.51 -6.27 -9.69
N ALA A 260 0.31 -5.12 -10.35
CA ALA A 260 -0.93 -4.81 -11.06
C ALA A 260 -0.75 -4.82 -12.60
N GLU A 261 -0.03 -5.81 -13.12
CA GLU A 261 0.03 -6.11 -14.57
C GLU A 261 -1.31 -6.62 -15.12
#